data_AF-A0A7W1LCA5-F1
#
_entry.id   AF-A0A7W1LCA5-F1
#
_cell.length_a   1.000
_cell.length_b   1.000
_cell.length_c   1.000
_cell.angle_alpha   90.00
_cell.angle_beta   90.00
_cell.angle_gamma   90.00
#
_symmetry.space_group_name_H-M   'P 1'
#
loop_
_entity.id
_entity.type
_entity.pdbx_description
1 polymer ?
#
loop_
_entity_poly.entity_id
_entity_poly.type
_entity_poly.pdbx_seq_one_letter_code
_entity_poly.pdbx_strand_id
1 'polypeptide(L)'
;MPDKGLFQSFFMGGFECSTHRRHIDGKRLDMIAATAHDRFVVEDYERLRAFGMTVARDGIRWHLIEKTPYNYDFSSVLPMIRAARELGIQVIWDLCHYGFPDD
;
A
#
# COMPACT_ATOMS: atom_id res chain seq x y z
N MET A 1 -20.92 -13.30 -19.80
CA MET A 1 -20.56 -12.11 -19.01
C MET A 1 -19.60 -11.28 -19.85
N PRO A 2 -19.64 -9.95 -19.83
CA PRO A 2 -18.63 -9.17 -20.54
C PRO A 2 -17.24 -9.61 -20.04
N ASP A 3 -16.29 -9.68 -20.95
CA ASP A 3 -14.92 -10.10 -20.64
C ASP A 3 -14.38 -9.18 -19.55
N LYS A 4 -14.05 -9.74 -18.39
CA LYS A 4 -13.49 -8.94 -17.29
C LYS A 4 -12.06 -8.64 -17.69
N GLY A 5 -11.82 -7.42 -18.20
CA GLY A 5 -10.48 -6.92 -18.45
C GLY A 5 -9.58 -7.09 -17.21
N LEU A 6 -8.25 -6.98 -17.42
CA LEU A 6 -7.24 -7.20 -16.37
C LEU A 6 -7.53 -6.45 -15.05
N PHE A 7 -8.17 -5.29 -15.17
CA PHE A 7 -8.49 -4.38 -14.07
C PHE A 7 -10.00 -4.29 -13.84
N GLN A 8 -10.41 -4.32 -12.56
CA GLN A 8 -11.81 -4.31 -12.14
C GLN A 8 -12.53 -2.97 -12.34
N SER A 9 -11.79 -1.87 -12.57
CA SER A 9 -12.30 -0.56 -12.95
C SER A 9 -11.35 0.12 -13.93
N PHE A 10 -11.89 1.00 -14.77
CA PHE A 10 -11.07 1.80 -15.70
C PHE A 10 -10.25 2.85 -14.95
N PHE A 11 -10.90 3.62 -14.07
CA PHE A 11 -10.21 4.53 -13.17
C PHE A 11 -9.63 3.78 -11.98
N MET A 12 -8.42 4.16 -11.59
CA MET A 12 -7.68 3.56 -10.48
C MET A 12 -7.29 4.64 -9.48
N GLY A 13 -7.41 4.32 -8.20
CA GLY A 13 -6.90 5.15 -7.12
C GLY A 13 -5.43 4.88 -6.83
N GLY A 14 -4.85 5.65 -5.92
CA GLY A 14 -3.54 5.33 -5.38
C GLY A 14 -3.23 6.09 -4.10
N PHE A 15 -2.41 5.48 -3.27
CA PHE A 15 -1.90 6.08 -2.03
C PHE A 15 -0.39 6.22 -2.12
N GLU A 16 0.12 7.36 -1.64
CA GLU A 16 1.57 7.61 -1.63
C GLU A 16 2.23 6.67 -0.61
N CYS A 17 3.17 5.85 -1.10
CA CYS A 17 3.70 4.72 -0.35
C CYS A 17 5.22 4.64 -0.32
N SER A 18 5.93 5.70 -0.73
CA SER A 18 7.38 5.70 -0.66
C SER A 18 7.87 5.58 0.79
N THR A 19 8.97 4.86 0.95
CA THR A 19 9.63 4.66 2.25
C THR A 19 11.11 5.10 2.19
N HIS A 20 11.36 6.20 1.47
CA HIS A 20 12.69 6.68 1.11
C HIS A 20 13.47 7.29 2.28
N ARG A 21 14.80 7.33 2.15
CA ARG A 21 15.67 8.10 3.04
C ARG A 21 16.04 9.42 2.39
N ARG A 22 15.93 10.51 3.13
CA ARG A 22 16.39 11.82 2.65
C ARG A 22 17.90 11.86 2.55
N HIS A 23 18.42 12.42 1.47
CA HIS A 23 19.86 12.51 1.24
C HIS A 23 20.61 13.38 2.27
N ILE A 24 19.96 14.39 2.86
CA ILE A 24 20.63 15.36 3.74
C ILE A 24 20.90 14.83 5.14
N ASP A 25 19.99 14.05 5.71
CA ASP A 25 20.04 13.61 7.12
C ASP A 25 19.79 12.10 7.28
N GLY A 26 19.63 11.37 6.18
CA GLY A 26 19.38 9.93 6.19
C GLY A 26 18.03 9.54 6.79
N LYS A 27 17.18 10.50 7.18
CA LYS A 27 15.91 10.20 7.85
C LYS A 27 14.99 9.46 6.88
N ARG A 28 14.47 8.31 7.33
CA ARG A 28 13.45 7.57 6.60
C ARG A 28 12.10 8.30 6.70
N LEU A 29 11.46 8.48 5.54
CA LEU A 29 10.10 8.98 5.41
C LEU A 29 9.22 7.82 4.97
N ASP A 30 8.36 7.36 5.87
CA ASP A 30 7.30 6.40 5.58
C ASP A 30 6.02 7.17 5.28
N MET A 31 5.65 7.23 4.00
CA MET A 31 4.51 8.04 3.57
C MET A 31 3.16 7.42 3.93
N ILE A 32 3.09 6.10 4.08
CA ILE A 32 1.88 5.42 4.58
C ILE A 32 1.61 5.89 6.01
N ALA A 33 2.64 5.90 6.86
CA ALA A 33 2.51 6.40 8.23
C ALA A 33 2.28 7.93 8.26
N ALA A 34 2.96 8.71 7.41
CA ALA A 34 2.86 10.17 7.38
C ALA A 34 1.47 10.67 6.98
N THR A 35 0.76 9.91 6.14
CA THR A 35 -0.63 10.20 5.73
C THR A 35 -1.67 9.50 6.59
N ALA A 36 -1.24 8.71 7.58
CA ALA A 36 -2.07 7.83 8.40
C ALA A 36 -2.90 6.80 7.59
N HIS A 37 -2.45 6.46 6.38
CA HIS A 37 -3.14 5.49 5.54
C HIS A 37 -3.20 4.11 6.22
N ASP A 38 -2.19 3.72 7.00
CA ASP A 38 -2.21 2.47 7.78
C ASP A 38 -3.31 2.40 8.84
N ARG A 39 -3.80 3.55 9.28
CA ARG A 39 -4.87 3.66 10.28
C ARG A 39 -6.24 3.84 9.65
N PHE A 40 -6.31 4.48 8.48
CA PHE A 40 -7.54 4.85 7.80
C PHE A 40 -7.77 4.08 6.49
N VAL A 41 -7.08 2.96 6.27
CA VAL A 41 -7.14 2.21 5.01
C VAL A 41 -8.56 1.79 4.62
N VAL A 42 -9.41 1.47 5.61
CA VAL A 42 -10.81 1.09 5.35
C VAL A 42 -11.55 2.29 4.77
N GLU A 43 -11.50 3.44 5.45
CA GLU A 43 -12.16 4.67 5.02
C GLU A 43 -11.61 5.17 3.69
N ASP A 44 -10.30 5.03 3.48
CA ASP A 44 -9.63 5.40 2.24
C ASP A 44 -10.09 4.54 1.05
N TYR A 45 -10.20 3.23 1.24
CA TYR A 45 -10.73 2.32 0.22
C TYR A 45 -12.24 2.49 0.00
N GLU A 46 -13.02 2.79 1.04
CA GLU A 46 -14.43 3.14 0.91
C GLU A 46 -14.62 4.40 0.06
N ARG A 47 -13.76 5.41 0.23
CA ARG A 47 -13.78 6.61 -0.62
C ARG A 47 -13.50 6.27 -2.08
N LEU A 48 -12.52 5.40 -2.37
CA LEU A 48 -12.28 4.94 -3.76
C LEU A 48 -13.54 4.31 -4.35
N ARG A 49 -14.20 3.42 -3.59
CA ARG A 49 -15.44 2.77 -4.03
C ARG A 49 -16.56 3.76 -4.29
N ALA A 50 -16.70 4.79 -3.47
CA ALA A 50 -17.72 5.83 -3.65
C ALA A 50 -17.61 6.55 -5.00
N PHE A 51 -16.41 6.59 -5.59
CA PHE A 51 -16.15 7.13 -6.93
C PHE A 51 -16.07 6.06 -8.04
N GLY A 52 -16.47 4.82 -7.75
CA GLY A 52 -16.45 3.73 -8.72
C GLY A 52 -15.05 3.18 -9.03
N MET A 53 -14.04 3.53 -8.24
CA MET A 53 -12.70 2.95 -8.34
C MET A 53 -12.63 1.68 -7.48
N THR A 54 -12.39 0.54 -8.12
CA THR A 54 -12.19 -0.77 -7.47
C THR A 54 -10.78 -1.31 -7.67
N VAL A 55 -9.89 -0.48 -8.23
CA VAL A 55 -8.48 -0.76 -8.40
C VAL A 55 -7.68 0.34 -7.73
N ALA A 56 -6.64 -0.02 -6.98
CA ALA A 56 -5.74 0.93 -6.34
C ALA A 56 -4.28 0.51 -6.49
N ARG A 57 -3.38 1.49 -6.63
CA ARG A 57 -1.96 1.29 -6.34
C ARG A 57 -1.72 1.58 -4.86
N ASP A 58 -1.07 0.66 -4.18
CA ASP A 58 -0.69 0.81 -2.78
C ASP A 58 0.68 0.15 -2.56
N GLY A 59 1.33 0.42 -1.44
CA GLY A 59 2.66 -0.10 -1.16
C GLY A 59 2.74 -0.86 0.15
N ILE A 60 3.78 -1.68 0.23
CA ILE A 60 4.13 -2.37 1.47
C ILE A 60 5.37 -1.73 2.08
N ARG A 61 5.39 -1.65 3.40
CA ARG A 61 6.49 -1.08 4.16
C ARG A 61 7.54 -2.16 4.38
N TRP A 62 8.27 -2.56 3.35
CA TRP A 62 9.20 -3.71 3.43
C TRP A 62 10.23 -3.56 4.56
N HIS A 63 10.71 -2.34 4.80
CA HIS A 63 11.60 -2.00 5.93
C HIS A 63 11.01 -2.31 7.33
N LEU A 64 9.68 -2.50 7.46
CA LEU A 64 9.03 -2.98 8.68
C LEU A 64 8.79 -4.49 8.66
N ILE A 65 8.69 -5.08 7.46
CA ILE A 65 8.44 -6.51 7.25
C ILE A 65 9.70 -7.31 7.54
N GLU A 66 10.82 -6.91 6.95
CA GLU A 66 12.11 -7.60 7.08
C GLU A 66 13.13 -6.66 7.74
N LYS A 67 13.01 -6.49 9.06
CA LYS A 67 13.96 -5.70 9.86
C LYS A 67 15.28 -6.43 10.11
N THR A 68 15.27 -7.75 9.93
CA THR A 68 16.43 -8.62 10.05
C THR A 68 16.32 -9.64 8.92
N PRO A 69 17.42 -9.93 8.18
CA PRO A 69 17.37 -10.84 7.04
C PRO A 69 16.66 -12.15 7.35
N TYR A 70 15.74 -12.54 6.46
CA TYR A 70 14.96 -13.78 6.52
C TYR A 70 13.97 -13.90 7.70
N ASN A 71 13.75 -12.83 8.46
CA ASN A 71 12.74 -12.77 9.51
C ASN A 71 11.63 -11.81 9.12
N TYR A 72 10.44 -12.34 8.85
CA TYR A 72 9.33 -11.58 8.26
C TYR A 72 8.18 -11.37 9.24
N ASP A 73 7.83 -10.11 9.47
CA ASP A 73 6.61 -9.69 10.17
C ASP A 73 5.67 -8.92 9.24
N PHE A 74 4.63 -9.58 8.75
CA PHE A 74 3.63 -8.97 7.87
C PHE A 74 2.56 -8.15 8.59
N SER A 75 2.66 -7.95 9.91
CA SER A 75 1.70 -7.17 10.70
C SER A 75 1.41 -5.79 10.12
N SER A 76 2.42 -5.15 9.51
CA SER A 76 2.33 -3.79 8.95
C SER A 76 1.50 -3.68 7.67
N VAL A 77 1.24 -4.78 6.95
CA VAL A 77 0.48 -4.82 5.68
C VAL A 77 -0.86 -5.56 5.80
N LEU A 78 -1.00 -6.42 6.81
CA LEU A 78 -2.23 -7.20 7.03
C LEU A 78 -3.52 -6.36 7.07
N PRO A 79 -3.56 -5.16 7.69
CA PRO A 79 -4.75 -4.29 7.65
C PRO A 79 -5.17 -3.93 6.23
N MET A 80 -4.22 -3.52 5.36
CA MET A 80 -4.50 -3.16 3.98
C MET A 80 -5.00 -4.36 3.17
N ILE A 81 -4.37 -5.53 3.32
CA ILE A 81 -4.81 -6.77 2.64
C ILE A 81 -6.24 -7.14 3.04
N ARG A 82 -6.57 -7.04 4.33
CA ARG A 82 -7.91 -7.35 4.84
C ARG A 82 -8.94 -6.37 4.30
N ALA A 83 -8.67 -5.07 4.40
CA ALA A 83 -9.54 -4.02 3.89
C ALA A 83 -9.77 -4.16 2.38
N ALA A 84 -8.71 -4.40 1.60
CA ALA A 84 -8.80 -4.61 0.16
C ALA A 84 -9.72 -5.80 -0.18
N ARG A 85 -9.56 -6.91 0.54
CA ARG A 85 -10.39 -8.10 0.35
C ARG A 85 -11.85 -7.85 0.72
N GLU A 86 -12.10 -7.22 1.87
CA GLU A 86 -13.44 -6.97 2.40
C GLU A 86 -14.21 -5.98 1.52
N LEU A 87 -13.54 -4.96 1.00
CA LEU A 87 -14.13 -3.95 0.14
C LEU A 87 -14.07 -4.32 -1.35
N GLY A 88 -13.37 -5.39 -1.73
CA GLY A 88 -13.22 -5.79 -3.14
C GLY A 88 -12.40 -4.79 -3.96
N ILE A 89 -11.31 -4.29 -3.39
CA ILE A 89 -10.30 -3.49 -4.10
C ILE A 89 -9.24 -4.44 -4.65
N GLN A 90 -9.03 -4.42 -5.96
CA GLN A 90 -7.87 -5.00 -6.61
C GLN A 90 -6.66 -4.09 -6.41
N VAL A 91 -5.69 -4.54 -5.61
CA VAL A 91 -4.50 -3.74 -5.32
C VAL A 91 -3.33 -4.16 -6.20
N ILE A 92 -2.66 -3.17 -6.79
CA ILE A 92 -1.35 -3.29 -7.42
C ILE A 92 -0.32 -2.90 -6.37
N TRP A 93 0.45 -3.89 -5.88
CA TRP A 93 1.36 -3.71 -4.77
C TRP A 93 2.76 -3.27 -5.22
N ASP A 94 3.21 -2.15 -4.68
CA ASP A 94 4.62 -1.80 -4.67
C ASP A 94 5.33 -2.48 -3.52
N LEU A 95 6.25 -3.39 -3.84
CA LEU A 95 7.02 -4.10 -2.82
C LEU A 95 8.08 -3.21 -2.16
N CYS A 96 8.82 -2.46 -2.99
CA CYS A 96 9.92 -1.60 -2.56
C CYS A 96 9.87 -0.25 -3.29
N HIS A 97 9.08 0.70 -2.80
CA HIS A 97 9.02 2.04 -3.36
C HIS A 97 10.05 2.96 -2.66
N TYR A 98 11.28 2.96 -3.17
CA TYR A 98 12.45 3.70 -2.65
C TYR A 98 12.88 3.36 -1.21
N GLY A 99 12.28 2.36 -0.56
CA GLY A 99 12.67 1.89 0.77
C GLY A 99 12.93 0.40 0.79
N PHE A 100 14.19 0.06 0.60
CA PHE A 100 14.73 -1.27 0.86
C PHE A 100 15.02 -1.45 2.38
N PRO A 101 15.20 -2.69 2.86
CA PRO A 101 15.82 -2.97 4.15
C PRO A 101 17.13 -2.20 4.34
N ASP A 102 17.49 -1.99 5.60
CA ASP A 102 18.74 -1.29 5.93
C ASP A 102 19.98 -2.18 5.75
N ASP A 103 19.81 -3.50 5.74
CA ASP A 103 20.85 -4.52 5.71
C ASP A 103 20.73 -5.46 4.50
#